data_AF-A0A1W1DV00-F1
#
_entry.id   AF-A0A1W1DV00-F1
#
_cell.length_a   1.000
_cell.length_b   1.000
_cell.length_c   1.000
_cell.angle_alpha   90.00
_cell.angle_beta   90.00
_cell.angle_gamma   90.00
#
_symmetry.space_group_name_H-M   'P 1'
#
loop_
_entity.id
_entity.type
_entity.pdbx_description
1 polymer ?
#
loop_
_entity_poly.entity_id
_entity_poly.type
_entity_poly.pdbx_seq_one_letter_code
_entity_poly.pdbx_strand_id
1 'polypeptide(L)' 'MRAEMPVALVEKGTTPDHKVHTTTLAELPHLVATKTIHAPTLIIVGEVVKLREKLNWFDSDKM' A
#
# COMPACT_ATOMS: atom_id res chain seq x y z
N MET A 1 4.34 -10.47 14.81
CA MET A 1 4.87 -10.18 13.44
C MET A 1 6.18 -9.39 13.59
N ARG A 2 7.05 -9.38 12.59
CA ARG A 2 8.34 -8.64 12.61
C ARG A 2 8.10 -7.15 12.36
N ALA A 3 8.93 -6.27 12.91
CA ALA A 3 8.80 -4.82 12.76
C ALA A 3 8.98 -4.39 11.28
N GLU A 4 9.87 -5.07 10.57
CA GLU A 4 10.19 -4.88 9.16
C GLU A 4 9.18 -5.58 8.23
N MET A 5 8.11 -6.16 8.77
CA MET A 5 7.11 -6.84 7.95
C MET A 5 6.51 -5.85 6.96
N PRO A 6 6.54 -6.15 5.64
CA PRO A 6 5.99 -5.25 4.64
C PRO A 6 4.49 -5.05 4.83
N VAL A 7 4.05 -3.82 4.58
CA VAL A 7 2.66 -3.38 4.65
C VAL A 7 2.31 -2.61 3.37
N ALA A 8 1.13 -2.86 2.83
CA ALA A 8 0.53 -2.03 1.79
C ALA A 8 -0.79 -1.43 2.29
N LEU A 9 -0.99 -0.14 2.05
CA LEU A 9 -2.29 0.52 2.10
C LEU A 9 -2.79 0.67 0.67
N VAL A 10 -4.00 0.18 0.40
CA VAL A 10 -4.65 0.25 -0.91
C VAL A 10 -5.88 1.13 -0.78
N GLU A 11 -5.80 2.36 -1.26
CA GLU A 11 -6.89 3.34 -1.29
C GLU A 11 -7.70 3.19 -2.57
N LYS A 12 -9.03 3.24 -2.44
CA LYS A 12 -9.97 3.23 -3.58
C LYS A 12 -9.60 2.18 -4.64
N GLY A 13 -9.31 0.96 -4.17
CA GLY A 13 -8.84 -0.14 -5.02
C GLY A 13 -9.75 -0.37 -6.23
N THR A 14 -9.15 -0.75 -7.35
CA THR A 14 -9.82 -0.99 -8.65
C THR A 14 -10.59 0.20 -9.24
N THR A 15 -10.40 1.42 -8.74
CA THR A 15 -11.00 2.64 -9.30
C THR A 15 -9.94 3.49 -10.03
N PRO A 16 -10.34 4.51 -10.82
CA PRO A 16 -9.40 5.47 -11.39
C PRO A 16 -8.57 6.21 -10.34
N ASP A 17 -9.09 6.37 -9.11
CA ASP A 17 -8.41 7.05 -8.00
C ASP A 17 -7.55 6.11 -7.14
N HIS A 18 -7.31 4.87 -7.59
CA HIS A 18 -6.49 3.89 -6.90
C HIS A 18 -5.11 4.48 -6.54
N LYS A 19 -4.75 4.39 -5.25
CA LYS A 19 -3.40 4.66 -4.75
C LYS A 19 -2.92 3.52 -3.88
N VAL A 20 -1.65 3.16 -4.02
CA VAL A 20 -0.99 2.19 -3.14
C VAL A 20 0.19 2.83 -2.44
N HIS A 21 0.25 2.66 -1.12
CA HIS A 21 1.38 3.06 -0.30
C HIS A 21 2.01 1.82 0.32
N THR A 22 3.30 1.61 0.11
CA THR A 22 4.07 0.53 0.74
C THR A 22 4.94 1.07 1.86
N THR A 23 5.05 0.32 2.95
CA THR A 23 5.84 0.64 4.13
C THR A 23 6.18 -0.64 4.91
N THR A 24 6.75 -0.51 6.10
CA THR A 24 6.88 -1.61 7.07
C THR A 24 5.89 -1.43 8.21
N LEU A 25 5.68 -2.48 9.00
CA LEU A 25 4.79 -2.43 10.15
C LEU A 25 5.25 -1.39 11.18
N ALA A 26 6.56 -1.21 11.35
CA ALA A 26 7.15 -0.19 12.22
C ALA A 26 6.91 1.24 11.73
N GLU A 27 7.01 1.48 10.43
CA GLU A 27 6.90 2.82 9.84
C GLU A 27 5.45 3.22 9.51
N LEU A 28 4.50 2.27 9.58
CA LEU A 28 3.08 2.50 9.28
C LEU A 28 2.46 3.66 10.06
N PRO A 29 2.63 3.79 11.40
CA PRO A 29 2.03 4.90 12.14
C PRO A 29 2.57 6.26 11.67
N HIS A 30 3.87 6.35 11.38
CA HIS A 30 4.49 7.56 10.85
C HIS A 30 3.94 7.93 9.47
N LEU A 31 3.77 6.94 8.60
CA LEU A 31 3.18 7.14 7.27
C LEU A 31 1.75 7.68 7.35
N VAL A 32 0.90 7.11 8.21
CA VAL A 32 -0.50 7.53 8.36
C VAL A 32 -0.61 8.91 9.02
N ALA A 33 0.33 9.26 9.91
CA ALA A 33 0.38 10.60 10.52
C ALA A 33 0.83 11.70 9.54
N THR A 34 1.69 11.36 8.57
CA THR A 34 2.28 12.33 7.63
C THR A 34 1.56 12.43 6.29
N LYS A 35 0.79 11.40 5.90
CA LYS A 35 0.02 11.38 4.67
C LYS A 35 -1.48 11.32 4.94
N THR A 36 -2.25 12.12 4.21
CA THR A 36 -3.70 12.01 4.22
C THR A 36 -4.13 10.78 3.41
N ILE A 37 -4.38 9.68 4.11
CA ILE A 37 -4.93 8.44 3.55
C ILE A 37 -6.45 8.57 3.52
N HIS A 38 -7.08 8.39 2.36
CA HIS A 38 -8.52 8.56 2.19
C HIS A 38 -9.24 7.21 2.12
N ALA A 39 -10.33 7.11 2.88
CA ALA A 39 -11.24 5.98 2.78
C ALA A 39 -11.95 5.91 1.41
N PRO A 40 -12.35 4.71 0.95
CA PRO A 40 -12.08 3.40 1.54
C PRO A 40 -10.62 2.95 1.35
N THR A 41 -10.02 2.36 2.38
CA THR A 41 -8.63 1.88 2.37
C THR A 41 -8.54 0.47 2.98
N LEU A 42 -7.79 -0.41 2.33
CA LEU A 42 -7.43 -1.74 2.86
C LEU A 42 -5.97 -1.77 3.29
N ILE A 43 -5.67 -2.49 4.38
CA ILE A 43 -4.30 -2.73 4.84
C ILE A 43 -3.97 -4.21 4.63
N ILE A 44 -2.86 -4.48 3.95
CA ILE A 44 -2.31 -5.83 3.72
C ILE A 44 -0.96 -5.92 4.42
N VAL A 45 -0.77 -6.93 5.27
CA VAL A 45 0.48 -7.14 6.02
C VAL A 45 1.08 -8.50 5.66
N GLY A 46 2.31 -8.53 5.16
CA GLY A 46 3.04 -9.76 4.86
C GLY A 46 3.97 -9.67 3.66
N GLU A 47 4.79 -10.70 3.48
CA GLU A 47 5.82 -10.76 2.42
C GLU A 47 5.26 -10.63 1.00
N VAL A 48 3.98 -10.99 0.80
CA VAL A 48 3.27 -10.83 -0.49
C VAL A 48 3.26 -9.40 -1.01
N VAL A 49 3.37 -8.39 -0.13
CA VAL A 49 3.44 -6.98 -0.52
C VAL A 49 4.65 -6.68 -1.42
N LYS A 50 5.78 -7.39 -1.25
CA LYS A 50 6.99 -7.22 -2.08
C LYS A 50 6.74 -7.59 -3.54
N LEU A 51 5.78 -8.47 -3.82
CA LEU A 51 5.46 -8.87 -5.20
C LEU A 51 4.86 -7.72 -6.00
N ARG A 52 4.38 -6.65 -5.35
CA ARG A 52 3.83 -5.48 -6.04
C ARG A 52 4.80 -4.92 -7.08
N GLU A 53 6.10 -4.82 -6.78
CA GLU A 53 7.09 -4.29 -7.73
C GLU A 53 7.10 -5.03 -9.07
N LYS A 54 6.81 -6.34 -9.05
CA LYS A 54 6.80 -7.20 -10.24
C LYS A 54 5.42 -7.32 -10.87
N LEU A 55 4.36 -7.12 -10.10
CA LEU A 55 2.97 -7.40 -10.49
C LEU A 55 2.11 -6.12 -10.56
N ASN A 56 2.70 -4.93 -10.64
CA ASN A 56 1.98 -3.65 -10.65
C ASN A 56 1.31 -3.32 -11.99
N TRP A 57 0.49 -4.22 -12.53
CA TRP A 57 -0.13 -4.05 -13.85
C TRP A 57 -1.18 -2.93 -13.89
N PHE A 58 -1.91 -2.70 -12.80
CA PHE A 58 -3.03 -1.73 -12.77
C PHE A 58 -2.56 -0.27 -12.91
N ASP A 59 -1.45 0.12 -12.26
CA ASP A 59 -0.90 1.47 -12.40
C ASP A 59 -0.11 1.63 -13.71
N SER A 60 0.46 0.54 -14.23
CA SER A 60 1.25 0.54 -15.47
C SER A 60 0.39 0.80 -16.72
N ASP A 61 -0.92 0.51 -16.65
CA ASP A 61 -1.89 0.73 -17.72
C ASP A 61 -2.33 2.21 -17.85
N LYS A 62 -1.92 3.08 -16.90
CA LYS A 62 -2.19 4.52 -16.94
C LYS A 62 -1.18 5.32 -17.78
N MET A 63 -0.45 4.67 -18.69
CA MET A 63 0.58 5.29 -19.54
C MET A 63 0.05 5.66 -20.93
#